data_AF-A0AAV5VNZ9-F1
#
_entry.id   AF-A0AAV5VNZ9-F1
#
_cell.length_a   1.000
_cell.length_b   1.000
_cell.length_c   1.000
_cell.angle_alpha   90.00
_cell.angle_beta   90.00
_cell.angle_gamma   90.00
#
_symmetry.space_group_name_H-M   'P 1'
#
loop_
_entity.id
_entity.type
_entity.pdbx_description
1 polymer ?
#
loop_
_entity_poly.entity_id
_entity_poly.type
_entity_poly.pdbx_seq_one_letter_code
_entity_poly.pdbx_strand_id
1 'polypeptide(L)'
;KGATVFLALGDLQTTMYACRMEKSKIVLNLGTSSQFAFCPDSVSGLDPAILNRPHCRVDPYFNNDELVVCASMNGGNMVEDVIK
;
A
#
# COMPACT_ATOMS: atom_id res chain seq x y z
N LYS A 1 -18.64 0.93 33.25
CA LYS A 1 -18.23 1.74 32.06
C LYS A 1 -17.35 0.85 31.19
N GLY A 2 -17.66 0.73 29.90
CA GLY A 2 -16.90 -0.10 28.94
C GLY A 2 -16.01 0.75 28.03
N ALA A 3 -15.12 0.09 27.29
CA ALA A 3 -14.33 0.72 26.24
C ALA A 3 -15.16 0.84 24.95
N THR A 4 -14.97 1.92 24.20
CA THR A 4 -15.56 2.10 22.87
C THR A 4 -14.85 1.19 21.87
N VAL A 5 -15.61 0.40 21.12
CA VAL A 5 -15.11 -0.46 20.03
C VAL A 5 -15.36 0.25 18.70
N PHE A 6 -14.34 0.34 17.86
CA PHE A 6 -14.41 0.97 16.54
C PHE A 6 -14.37 -0.08 15.43
N LEU A 7 -14.68 0.34 14.20
CA LEU A 7 -14.49 -0.49 13.01
C LEU A 7 -13.01 -0.81 12.81
N ALA A 8 -12.72 -2.07 12.49
CA ALA A 8 -11.37 -2.51 12.18
C ALA A 8 -10.99 -2.14 10.74
N LEU A 9 -9.71 -1.87 10.54
CA LEU A 9 -9.09 -1.70 9.24
C LEU A 9 -8.46 -3.03 8.78
N GLY A 10 -8.21 -3.13 7.47
CA GLY A 10 -7.28 -4.15 6.96
C GLY A 10 -5.85 -3.93 7.50
N ASP A 11 -5.02 -4.97 7.40
CA ASP A 11 -3.61 -4.94 7.82
C ASP A 11 -2.81 -3.83 7.12
N LEU A 12 -2.99 -3.68 5.80
CA LEU A 12 -2.35 -2.66 5.00
C LEU A 12 -2.82 -1.26 5.41
N GLN A 13 -4.14 -1.04 5.52
CA GLN A 13 -4.70 0.25 5.92
C GLN A 13 -4.22 0.66 7.32
N THR A 14 -4.12 -0.30 8.24
CA THR A 14 -3.56 -0.10 9.58
C THR A 14 -2.09 0.30 9.51
N THR A 15 -1.31 -0.38 8.66
CA THR A 15 0.12 -0.06 8.45
C THR A 15 0.29 1.34 7.88
N MET A 16 -0.48 1.71 6.85
CA MET A 16 -0.44 3.05 6.26
C MET A 16 -0.83 4.13 7.29
N TYR A 17 -1.82 3.84 8.14
CA TYR A 17 -2.24 4.76 9.19
C TYR A 17 -1.10 5.00 10.19
N ALA A 18 -0.44 3.93 10.64
CA ALA A 18 0.72 4.02 11.51
C ALA A 18 1.90 4.77 10.86
N CYS A 19 2.11 4.59 9.55
CA CYS A 19 3.12 5.32 8.76
C CYS A 19 2.79 6.81 8.53
N ARG A 20 1.62 7.29 8.98
CA ARG A 20 1.12 8.65 8.71
C ARG A 20 1.14 8.95 7.22
N MET A 21 0.51 8.06 6.47
CA MET A 21 0.40 8.16 5.03
C MET A 21 -0.27 9.47 4.62
N GLU A 22 0.33 10.15 3.65
CA GLU A 22 -0.16 11.40 3.05
C GLU A 22 0.25 11.44 1.57
N LYS A 23 -0.33 12.34 0.79
CA LYS A 23 -0.19 12.33 -0.69
C LYS A 23 1.25 12.53 -1.20
N SER A 24 2.10 13.18 -0.41
CA SER A 24 3.52 13.38 -0.73
C SER A 24 4.43 12.20 -0.37
N LYS A 25 3.87 11.15 0.25
CA LYS A 25 4.62 9.99 0.72
C LYS A 25 4.33 8.76 -0.11
N ILE A 26 5.28 7.85 0.01
CA ILE A 26 5.25 6.51 -0.51
C ILE A 26 5.72 5.61 0.62
N VAL A 27 5.06 4.47 0.81
CA VAL A 27 5.52 3.42 1.72
C VAL A 27 5.92 2.20 0.92
N LEU A 28 7.15 1.73 1.15
CA LEU A 28 7.70 0.53 0.55
C LEU A 28 7.93 -0.50 1.67
N ASN A 29 7.19 -1.60 1.61
CA ASN A 29 7.43 -2.78 2.44
C ASN A 29 8.37 -3.73 1.69
N LEU A 30 9.54 -4.00 2.27
CA LEU A 30 10.54 -4.95 1.76
C LEU A 30 10.69 -6.13 2.72
N GLY A 31 10.04 -7.24 2.40
CA GLY A 31 10.28 -8.56 3.00
C GLY A 31 10.84 -9.52 1.97
N THR A 32 10.53 -10.82 2.06
CA THR A 32 10.83 -11.78 0.97
C THR A 32 10.20 -11.35 -0.35
N SER A 33 8.94 -10.89 -0.28
CA SER A 33 8.22 -10.16 -1.34
C SER A 33 8.28 -8.66 -1.08
N SER A 34 7.92 -7.83 -2.06
CA SER A 34 7.82 -6.39 -1.88
C SER A 34 6.41 -5.86 -2.15
N GLN A 35 6.04 -4.81 -1.44
CA GLN A 35 4.80 -4.08 -1.66
C GLN A 35 5.08 -2.58 -1.60
N PHE A 36 4.45 -1.84 -2.48
CA PHE A 36 4.54 -0.40 -2.57
C PHE A 36 3.13 0.17 -2.49
N ALA A 37 2.94 1.18 -1.64
CA ALA A 37 1.65 1.82 -1.43
C ALA A 37 1.78 3.34 -1.42
N PHE A 38 0.83 4.02 -2.07
CA PHE A 38 0.79 5.47 -2.11
C PHE A 38 -0.65 6.02 -2.25
N CYS A 39 -0.82 7.30 -1.92
CA CYS A 39 -2.09 8.00 -1.97
C CYS A 39 -2.03 9.06 -3.08
N PRO A 40 -2.58 8.81 -4.29
CA PRO A 40 -2.58 9.82 -5.35
C PRO A 40 -3.52 10.98 -5.02
N ASP A 41 -3.34 12.11 -5.72
CA ASP A 41 -4.33 13.20 -5.69
C ASP A 41 -5.66 12.78 -6.33
N SER A 42 -5.60 11.98 -7.39
CA SER A 42 -6.74 11.31 -8.00
C SER A 42 -6.29 10.05 -8.72
N VAL A 43 -6.98 8.93 -8.49
CA VAL A 43 -6.72 7.67 -9.23
C VAL A 43 -7.00 7.84 -10.73
N SER A 44 -7.93 8.70 -11.12
CA SER A 44 -8.24 9.00 -12.53
C SER A 44 -7.09 9.68 -13.29
N GLY A 45 -6.14 10.29 -12.57
CA GLY A 45 -4.95 10.91 -13.17
C GLY A 45 -3.79 9.93 -13.39
N LEU A 46 -3.93 8.68 -12.94
CA LEU A 46 -2.91 7.64 -13.14
C LEU A 46 -3.11 6.93 -14.47
N ASP A 47 -2.03 6.41 -15.04
CA ASP A 47 -2.08 5.59 -16.24
C ASP A 47 -2.95 4.34 -15.99
N PRO A 48 -4.09 4.17 -16.71
CA PRO A 48 -4.94 3.01 -16.55
C PRO A 48 -4.21 1.68 -16.80
N ALA A 49 -3.18 1.67 -17.64
CA ALA A 49 -2.37 0.48 -17.90
C ALA A 49 -1.60 0.03 -16.66
N ILE A 50 -1.25 0.94 -15.75
CA ILE A 50 -0.62 0.62 -14.46
C ILE A 50 -1.66 0.05 -13.50
N LEU A 51 -2.83 0.69 -13.41
CA LEU A 51 -3.90 0.26 -12.51
C LEU A 51 -4.50 -1.10 -12.90
N ASN A 52 -4.53 -1.42 -14.19
CA ASN A 52 -5.02 -2.70 -14.70
C ASN A 52 -4.01 -3.85 -14.55
N ARG A 53 -2.82 -3.61 -13.98
CA ARG A 53 -1.87 -4.69 -13.71
C ARG A 53 -2.44 -5.63 -12.64
N PRO A 54 -2.31 -6.95 -12.79
CA PRO A 54 -2.93 -7.92 -11.87
C PRO A 54 -2.37 -7.86 -10.45
N HIS A 55 -1.19 -7.24 -10.28
CA HIS A 55 -0.54 -7.07 -8.99
C HIS A 55 -0.72 -5.67 -8.40
N CYS A 56 -1.54 -4.82 -9.03
CA CYS A 56 -1.93 -3.53 -8.50
C CYS A 56 -3.42 -3.52 -8.15
N ARG A 57 -3.78 -2.78 -7.10
CA ARG A 57 -5.17 -2.56 -6.69
C ARG A 57 -5.34 -1.19 -6.06
N VAL A 58 -6.59 -0.74 -6.03
CA VAL A 58 -7.00 0.51 -5.37
C VAL A 58 -7.95 0.15 -4.23
N ASP A 59 -7.56 0.48 -3.01
CA ASP A 59 -8.36 0.26 -1.81
C ASP A 59 -8.84 1.63 -1.26
N PRO A 60 -10.06 1.74 -0.71
CA PRO A 60 -10.51 2.96 -0.06
C PRO A 60 -9.66 3.27 1.18
N TYR A 61 -9.45 4.56 1.47
CA TYR A 61 -8.68 5.01 2.63
C TYR A 61 -9.37 6.15 3.39
N PHE A 62 -8.75 6.62 4.47
CA PHE A 62 -9.31 7.68 5.31
C PHE A 62 -9.50 8.98 4.52
N ASN A 63 -10.44 9.83 4.98
CA ASN A 63 -10.72 11.15 4.39
C ASN A 63 -11.15 11.13 2.91
N ASN A 64 -11.82 10.06 2.47
CA ASN A 64 -12.20 9.81 1.08
C ASN A 64 -11.00 9.77 0.12
N ASP A 65 -9.80 9.54 0.64
CA ASP A 65 -8.65 9.26 -0.19
C ASP A 65 -8.66 7.80 -0.67
N GLU A 66 -7.84 7.53 -1.69
CA GLU A 66 -7.66 6.21 -2.29
C GLU A 66 -6.22 5.76 -2.04
N LEU A 67 -6.04 4.47 -1.70
CA LEU A 67 -4.73 3.86 -1.55
C LEU A 67 -4.44 2.98 -2.75
N VAL A 68 -3.44 3.36 -3.54
CA VAL A 68 -2.94 2.54 -4.64
C VAL A 68 -1.82 1.66 -4.10
N VAL A 69 -1.92 0.36 -4.40
CA VAL A 69 -1.04 -0.66 -3.87
C VAL A 69 -0.57 -1.52 -5.02
N CYS A 70 0.73 -1.76 -5.12
CA CYS A 70 1.29 -2.73 -6.03
C CYS A 70 2.20 -3.71 -5.27
N ALA A 71 2.08 -5.00 -5.58
CA ALA A 71 2.86 -6.06 -4.96
C ALA A 71 3.79 -6.74 -5.98
N SER A 72 4.85 -7.34 -5.48
CA SER A 72 5.82 -8.11 -6.26
C SER A 72 6.27 -9.32 -5.44
N MET A 73 6.38 -10.48 -6.09
CA MET A 73 6.99 -11.67 -5.46
C MET A 73 8.53 -11.58 -5.38
N ASN A 74 9.08 -10.52 -5.96
CA ASN A 74 10.50 -10.22 -5.99
C ASN A 74 10.74 -9.07 -5.00
N GLY A 75 11.36 -9.38 -3.88
CA GLY A 75 11.74 -8.42 -2.85
C GLY A 75 13.15 -8.72 -2.36
N GLY A 76 13.28 -8.97 -1.06
CA GLY A 76 14.54 -9.33 -0.42
C GLY A 76 15.13 -10.64 -0.93
N ASN A 77 14.31 -11.57 -1.47
CA ASN A 77 14.81 -12.81 -2.09
C ASN A 77 15.78 -12.53 -3.26
N MET A 78 15.51 -11.50 -4.06
CA MET A 78 16.40 -11.11 -5.16
C MET A 78 17.72 -10.53 -4.66
N VAL A 79 17.70 -9.80 -3.55
CA VAL A 79 18.92 -9.27 -2.93
C VAL A 79 19.74 -10.40 -2.35
N GLU A 80 19.09 -11.35 -1.68
CA GLU A 80 19.73 -12.53 -1.11
C GLU A 80 20.42 -13.37 -2.19
N ASP A 81 19.76 -13.62 -3.32
CA ASP A 81 20.30 -14.42 -4.43
C ASP A 81 21.50 -13.76 -5.12
N VAL A 82 21.66 -12.45 -5.04
CA VAL A 82 22.82 -11.72 -5.59
C VAL A 82 24.03 -11.75 -4.65
N ILE A 83 23.81 -11.89 -3.35
CA ILE A 83 24.88 -11.86 -2.33
C ILE A 83 25.43 -13.27 -2.03
N LYS A 84 24.71 -14.32 -2.43
CA LYS A 84 25.18 -15.72 -2.41
C LYS A 84 26.25 -15.98 -3.46
#